data_AF-A0A382BFT9-F1
#
_entry.id   AF-A0A382BFT9-F1
#
_cell.length_a   1.000
_cell.length_b   1.000
_cell.length_c   1.000
_cell.angle_alpha   90.00
_cell.angle_beta   90.00
_cell.angle_gamma   90.00
#
_symmetry.space_group_name_H-M   'P 1'
#
loop_
_entity.id
_entity.type
_entity.pdbx_description
1 polymer ?
#
loop_
_entity_poly.entity_id
_entity_poly.type
_entity_poly.pdbx_seq_one_letter_code
_entity_poly.pdbx_strand_id
1 'polypeptide(L)' 'MKEIIVYTTNLCGYCNAAKMWLQNHGLEFKEINLDEGNKREKFMESYPHLRTSPQIFCEGENI' A
#
# COMPACT_ATOMS: atom_id res chain seq x y z
N MET A 1 -8.09 13.65 -9.82
CA MET A 1 -7.80 13.07 -8.49
C MET A 1 -6.69 12.07 -8.67
N LYS A 2 -5.66 12.10 -7.84
CA LYS A 2 -4.55 11.13 -7.93
C LYS A 2 -5.00 9.86 -7.21
N GLU A 3 -4.98 8.73 -7.89
CA GLU A 3 -5.27 7.45 -7.26
C GLU A 3 -4.06 7.03 -6.43
N ILE A 4 -4.24 6.97 -5.10
CA ILE A 4 -3.20 6.52 -4.17
C ILE A 4 -3.61 5.15 -3.65
N ILE A 5 -2.74 4.16 -3.79
CA ILE A 5 -2.96 2.80 -3.29
C ILE A 5 -1.84 2.49 -2.30
N VAL A 6 -2.21 2.05 -1.10
CA VAL A 6 -1.29 1.69 -0.04
C VAL A 6 -1.43 0.22 0.25
N TYR A 7 -0.40 -0.54 -0.05
CA TYR A 7 -0.32 -1.95 0.31
C TYR A 7 0.25 -2.10 1.72
N THR A 8 -0.55 -2.70 2.59
CA THR A 8 -0.27 -2.85 4.02
C THR A 8 -0.22 -4.33 4.41
N THR A 9 0.28 -4.61 5.62
CA THR A 9 0.24 -5.93 6.25
C THR A 9 -0.21 -5.79 7.70
N ASN A 10 -0.77 -6.87 8.28
CA ASN A 10 -1.38 -6.85 9.62
C ASN A 10 -0.43 -6.43 10.76
N LEU A 11 0.88 -6.66 10.61
CA LEU A 11 1.89 -6.36 11.62
C LEU A 11 2.94 -5.38 11.10
N CYS A 12 2.51 -4.17 10.75
CA CYS A 12 3.39 -3.16 10.16
C CYS A 12 3.16 -1.77 10.76
N GLY A 13 4.02 -1.37 11.71
CA GLY A 13 3.98 -0.03 12.33
C GLY A 13 4.17 1.10 11.31
N TYR A 14 5.05 0.88 10.32
CA TYR A 14 5.29 1.84 9.23
C TYR A 14 4.07 2.03 8.33
N CYS A 15 3.25 0.99 8.15
CA CYS A 15 2.03 1.06 7.35
C CYS A 15 1.00 1.97 8.02
N ASN A 16 0.86 1.90 9.35
CA ASN A 16 0.01 2.82 10.10
C ASN A 16 0.51 4.27 10.01
N ALA A 17 1.83 4.49 10.11
CA ALA A 17 2.41 5.82 9.95
C ALA A 17 2.16 6.42 8.55
N ALA A 18 2.32 5.63 7.49
CA ALA A 18 2.06 6.05 6.12
C ALA A 18 0.58 6.44 5.90
N LYS A 19 -0.36 5.61 6.39
CA LYS A 19 -1.80 5.91 6.34
C LYS A 19 -2.13 7.20 7.07
N MET A 20 -1.61 7.37 8.28
CA MET A 20 -1.84 8.55 9.09
C MET A 20 -1.27 9.81 8.42
N TRP A 21 -0.10 9.70 7.77
CA TRP A 21 0.47 10.81 7.00
C TRP A 21 -0.43 11.22 5.84
N LEU A 22 -0.96 10.26 5.06
CA LEU A 22 -1.87 10.53 3.96
C LEU A 22 -3.19 11.18 4.44
N GLN A 23 -3.76 10.65 5.53
CA GLN A 23 -4.96 11.23 6.15
C GLN A 23 -4.73 12.66 6.63
N ASN A 24 -3.58 12.92 7.26
CA ASN A 24 -3.22 14.26 7.76
C ASN A 24 -3.01 15.27 6.62
N HIS A 25 -2.65 14.81 5.42
CA HIS A 25 -2.54 15.64 4.22
C HIS A 25 -3.87 15.76 3.44
N GLY A 26 -4.96 15.14 3.93
CA GLY A 26 -6.26 15.15 3.24
C GLY A 26 -6.24 14.40 1.91
N LEU A 27 -5.30 13.46 1.74
CA LEU A 27 -5.16 12.67 0.53
C LEU A 27 -6.07 11.44 0.64
N GLU A 28 -6.93 11.24 -0.35
CA GLU A 28 -7.69 10.00 -0.48
C GLU A 28 -6.78 8.87 -0.96
N PHE A 29 -6.82 7.74 -0.27
CA PHE A 29 -6.06 6.55 -0.64
C PHE A 29 -6.86 5.28 -0.39
N LYS A 30 -6.52 4.23 -1.14
CA LYS A 30 -7.08 2.89 -1.03
C LYS A 30 -6.09 2.00 -0.28
N GLU A 31 -6.52 1.45 0.84
CA GLU A 31 -5.74 0.47 1.57
C GLU A 31 -5.99 -0.94 1.00
N ILE A 32 -4.90 -1.67 0.72
CA ILE A 32 -4.94 -3.08 0.32
C ILE A 32 -4.07 -3.88 1.29
N ASN A 33 -4.72 -4.60 2.19
CA ASN A 33 -4.02 -5.52 3.08
C ASN A 33 -3.57 -6.77 2.31
N LEU A 34 -2.25 -6.98 2.21
CA LEU A 34 -1.65 -8.12 1.54
C LEU A 34 -1.83 -9.42 2.34
N ASP A 35 -2.02 -9.34 3.66
CA ASP A 35 -2.20 -10.51 4.52
C ASP A 35 -3.59 -11.16 4.35
N GLU A 36 -4.52 -10.46 3.69
CA GLU A 36 -5.86 -10.97 3.42
C GLU A 36 -5.93 -11.83 2.16
N GLY A 37 -6.15 -13.13 2.35
CA GLY A 37 -6.41 -14.09 1.28
C GLY A 37 -5.28 -14.12 0.24
N ASN A 38 -5.65 -14.10 -1.05
CA ASN A 38 -4.68 -14.22 -2.15
C ASN A 38 -4.17 -12.86 -2.66
N LYS A 39 -4.33 -11.78 -1.89
CA LYS A 39 -3.88 -10.43 -2.29
C LYS A 39 -2.36 -10.34 -2.37
N ARG A 40 -1.64 -11.05 -1.48
CA ARG A 40 -0.17 -11.13 -1.50
C ARG A 40 0.36 -11.76 -2.79
N GLU A 41 -0.21 -12.88 -3.21
CA GLU A 41 0.20 -13.56 -4.45
C GLU A 41 -0.01 -12.65 -5.65
N LYS A 42 -1.21 -12.07 -5.81
CA LYS A 42 -1.48 -11.12 -6.90
C LYS A 42 -0.54 -9.92 -6.91
N PHE A 43 -0.18 -9.42 -5.73
CA PHE A 43 0.78 -8.33 -5.60
C PHE A 43 2.18 -8.76 -6.04
N MET A 44 2.63 -9.94 -5.63
CA MET A 44 3.93 -10.49 -6.04
C MET A 44 3.97 -10.85 -7.53
N GLU A 45 2.86 -11.28 -8.13
CA GLU A 45 2.74 -11.50 -9.57
C GLU A 45 2.83 -10.18 -10.34
N SER A 46 2.16 -9.13 -9.85
CA SER A 46 2.17 -7.81 -10.50
C SER A 46 3.49 -7.07 -10.29
N TYR A 47 4.13 -7.26 -9.12
CA TYR A 47 5.32 -6.54 -8.68
C TYR A 47 6.35 -7.49 -8.05
N PRO A 48 7.02 -8.36 -8.85
CA PRO A 48 7.91 -9.41 -8.34
C PRO A 48 9.15 -8.88 -7.59
N HIS A 49 9.51 -7.62 -7.82
CA HIS A 49 10.64 -6.94 -7.17
C HIS A 49 10.29 -6.34 -5.81
N LEU A 50 9.01 -6.11 -5.53
CA LEU A 50 8.55 -5.49 -4.29
C LEU A 50 8.22 -6.58 -3.27
N ARG A 51 9.03 -6.67 -2.22
CA ARG A 51 8.90 -7.72 -1.18
C ARG A 51 8.63 -7.20 0.23
N THR A 52 8.79 -5.90 0.43
CA THR A 52 8.63 -5.24 1.74
C THR A 52 7.35 -4.43 1.75
N SER A 53 6.73 -4.25 2.92
CA SER A 53 5.64 -3.30 3.13
C SER A 53 6.11 -2.22 4.12
N PRO A 54 5.56 -0.99 4.07
CA PRO A 54 4.51 -0.50 3.17
C PRO A 54 4.99 -0.27 1.74
N GLN A 55 4.11 -0.46 0.76
CA GLN A 55 4.32 -0.04 -0.63
C GLN A 55 3.22 0.94 -1.00
N ILE A 56 3.61 2.13 -1.45
CA ILE A 56 2.69 3.19 -1.83
C ILE A 56 2.78 3.35 -3.34
N PHE A 57 1.63 3.44 -3.98
CA PHE A 57 1.51 3.72 -5.39
C PHE A 57 0.71 4.99 -5.57
N CYS A 58 1.22 5.90 -6.41
CA CYS A 58 0.54 7.12 -6.79
C CYS A 58 0.44 7.11 -8.32
N GLU A 59 -0.78 7.13 -8.85
CA GLU A 59 -1.03 7.13 -10.31
C GLU A 59 -0.41 5.92 -11.03
N GLY A 60 -0.27 4.78 -10.32
CA GLY A 60 0.34 3.55 -10.86
C GLY A 60 1.86 3.48 -10.73
N GLU A 61 2.51 4.55 -10.27
CA GLU A 61 3.94 4.57 -9.98
C GLU A 61 4.21 4.30 -8.50
N ASN A 62 5.19 3.44 -8.21
CA ASN A 62 5.62 3.16 -6.85
C ASN A 62 6.52 4.29 -6.33
N ILE A 63 6.23 4.78 -5.12
CA ILE A 63 6.95 5.90 -4.47
C ILE A 63 7.52 5.51 -3.11
#